data_AF-A0A7S2DJK2-F1
#
_entry.id   AF-A0A7S2DJK2-F1
#
_cell.length_a   1.000
_cell.length_b   1.000
_cell.length_c   1.000
_cell.angle_alpha   90.00
_cell.angle_beta   90.00
_cell.angle_gamma   90.00
#
_symmetry.space_group_name_H-M   'P 1'
#
loop_
_entity.id
_entity.type
_entity.pdbx_description
1 polymer ?
#
loop_
_entity_poly.entity_id
_entity_poly.type
_entity_poly.pdbx_seq_one_letter_code
_entity_poly.pdbx_strand_id
1 'polypeptide(L)'
;WATPCFVFHQYFQARLAVKWREWMTSKFFDRYFHRRRYYEIQAAGNLDNPDQRINDDIRNCTEHAVTTATMVMGAAFDFTLFSTILLSMYPPMFFVLAGVSAVGTRVSLWLGRHLIGLNSTQERHEADFRFALVRLRENAESIAFYQGEQGERELLFQ
;
A
#
# COMPACT_ATOMS: atom_id res chain seq x y z
N TRP A 1 29.93 -15.59 -3.37
CA TRP A 1 30.28 -14.68 -2.26
C TRP A 1 29.16 -13.71 -1.89
N ALA A 2 28.31 -13.23 -2.82
CA ALA A 2 27.22 -12.29 -2.50
C ALA A 2 25.96 -12.93 -1.87
N THR A 3 25.68 -14.21 -2.16
CA THR A 3 24.46 -14.91 -1.72
C THR A 3 24.29 -14.98 -0.20
N PRO A 4 25.32 -15.26 0.61
CA PRO A 4 25.18 -15.29 2.07
C PRO A 4 24.81 -13.92 2.66
N CYS A 5 25.45 -12.83 2.23
CA CYS A 5 25.16 -11.49 2.73
C CYS A 5 23.71 -11.07 2.44
N PHE A 6 23.21 -11.41 1.25
CA PHE A 6 21.82 -11.16 0.89
C PHE A 6 20.83 -11.89 1.80
N VAL A 7 21.08 -13.18 2.06
CA VAL A 7 20.24 -13.98 2.97
C VAL A 7 20.30 -13.44 4.40
N PHE A 8 21.48 -13.03 4.88
CA PHE A 8 21.61 -12.39 6.20
C PHE A 8 20.81 -11.10 6.28
N HIS A 9 20.92 -10.23 5.28
CA HIS A 9 20.16 -8.98 5.22
C HIS A 9 18.64 -9.24 5.30
N GLN A 10 18.13 -10.16 4.47
CA GLN A 10 16.72 -10.55 4.50
C GLN A 10 16.31 -11.11 5.86
N TYR A 11 17.16 -11.95 6.47
CA TYR A 11 16.90 -12.51 7.79
C TYR A 11 16.80 -11.43 8.87
N PHE A 12 17.73 -10.48 8.89
CA PHE A 12 17.70 -9.36 9.84
C PHE A 12 16.48 -8.46 9.65
N GLN A 13 16.15 -8.13 8.40
CA GLN A 13 14.97 -7.34 8.05
C GLN A 13 13.68 -8.04 8.51
N ALA A 14 13.53 -9.33 8.22
CA ALA A 14 12.38 -10.12 8.65
C ALA A 14 12.30 -10.20 10.19
N ARG A 15 13.43 -10.42 10.86
CA ARG A 15 13.49 -10.49 12.33
C ARG A 15 13.12 -9.17 12.99
N LEU A 16 13.56 -8.05 12.42
CA LEU A 16 13.20 -6.71 12.88
C LEU A 16 11.70 -6.46 12.69
N ALA A 17 11.13 -6.83 11.54
CA ALA A 17 9.70 -6.71 11.28
C ALA A 17 8.88 -7.52 12.28
N VAL A 18 9.27 -8.77 12.58
CA VAL A 18 8.57 -9.58 13.59
C VAL A 18 8.63 -8.94 14.98
N LYS A 19 9.80 -8.47 15.42
CA LYS A 19 9.97 -7.85 16.74
C LYS A 19 9.20 -6.55 16.89
N TRP A 20 9.19 -5.72 15.86
CA TRP A 20 8.39 -4.49 15.87
C TRP A 20 6.90 -4.82 15.84
N ARG A 21 6.49 -5.84 15.07
CA ARG A 21 5.10 -6.30 15.05
C ARG A 21 4.64 -6.73 16.44
N GLU A 22 5.43 -7.55 17.13
CA GLU A 22 5.16 -7.96 18.53
C GLU A 22 4.95 -6.73 19.45
N TRP A 23 5.82 -5.72 19.34
CA TRP A 23 5.70 -4.49 20.13
C TRP A 23 4.44 -3.68 19.80
N MET A 24 4.12 -3.48 18.52
CA MET A 24 2.91 -2.76 18.12
C MET A 24 1.66 -3.51 18.54
N THR A 25 1.60 -4.82 18.32
CA THR A 25 0.46 -5.65 18.73
C THR A 25 0.25 -5.53 20.23
N SER A 26 1.27 -5.69 21.07
CA SER A 26 1.14 -5.50 22.53
C SER A 26 0.56 -4.14 22.88
N LYS A 27 1.10 -3.07 22.30
CA LYS A 27 0.67 -1.69 22.59
C LYS A 27 -0.78 -1.41 22.15
N PHE A 28 -1.20 -1.96 21.01
CA PHE A 28 -2.58 -1.83 20.52
C PHE A 28 -3.54 -2.65 21.36
N PHE A 29 -3.16 -3.88 21.73
CA PHE A 29 -3.94 -4.74 22.62
C PHE A 29 -4.13 -4.09 23.99
N ASP A 30 -3.08 -3.54 24.60
CA ASP A 30 -3.19 -2.80 25.87
C ASP A 30 -4.23 -1.67 25.77
N ARG A 31 -4.23 -0.93 24.65
CA ARG A 31 -5.17 0.17 24.43
C ARG A 31 -6.60 -0.32 24.13
N TYR A 32 -6.73 -1.46 23.46
CA TYR A 32 -8.00 -2.11 23.12
C TYR A 32 -8.73 -2.63 24.36
N PHE A 33 -8.00 -3.26 25.29
CA PHE A 33 -8.54 -3.74 26.56
C PHE A 33 -8.73 -2.63 27.62
N HIS A 34 -7.99 -1.52 27.50
CA HIS A 34 -8.10 -0.41 28.43
C HIS A 34 -9.48 0.26 28.37
N ARG A 35 -10.12 0.40 29.55
CA ARG A 35 -11.44 1.02 29.76
C ARG A 35 -12.60 0.35 28.99
N ARG A 36 -12.53 -0.97 28.76
CA ARG A 36 -13.59 -1.71 28.03
C ARG A 36 -13.88 -1.18 26.62
N ARG A 37 -12.89 -0.55 25.97
CA ARG A 37 -13.04 0.00 24.61
C ARG A 37 -13.47 -1.03 23.58
N TYR A 38 -13.09 -2.30 23.75
CA TYR A 38 -13.59 -3.40 22.92
C TYR A 38 -15.14 -3.45 22.88
N TYR A 39 -15.80 -3.18 24.00
CA TYR A 39 -17.26 -3.18 24.09
C TYR A 39 -17.87 -1.96 23.40
N GLU A 40 -17.25 -0.78 23.56
CA GLU A 40 -17.70 0.45 22.88
C GLU A 40 -17.58 0.33 21.35
N ILE A 41 -16.48 -0.26 20.86
CA ILE A 41 -16.25 -0.48 19.42
C ILE A 41 -17.28 -1.47 18.87
N GLN A 42 -17.55 -2.55 19.60
CA GLN A 42 -18.55 -3.54 19.19
C GLN A 42 -19.97 -2.97 19.24
N ALA A 43 -20.30 -2.18 20.27
CA ALA A 43 -21.59 -1.52 20.41
C ALA A 43 -21.84 -0.44 19.35
N ALA A 44 -20.78 0.19 18.84
CA ALA A 44 -20.88 1.19 17.78
C ALA A 44 -21.23 0.60 16.41
N GLY A 45 -21.03 -0.71 16.18
CA GLY A 45 -21.46 -1.42 14.96
C GLY A 45 -20.82 -0.94 13.64
N ASN A 46 -19.88 0.00 13.68
CA ASN A 46 -19.28 0.61 12.49
C ASN A 46 -18.03 -0.14 11.96
N LEU A 47 -17.56 -1.17 12.66
CA LEU A 47 -16.37 -1.93 12.30
C LEU A 47 -16.66 -3.43 12.35
N ASP A 48 -16.65 -4.07 11.19
CA ASP A 48 -16.62 -5.52 11.09
C ASP A 48 -15.21 -6.04 11.39
N ASN A 49 -15.13 -7.06 12.27
CA ASN A 49 -13.91 -7.78 12.66
C ASN A 49 -12.72 -6.87 13.07
N PRO A 50 -12.87 -6.08 14.15
CA PRO A 50 -11.85 -5.13 14.59
C PRO A 50 -10.52 -5.80 14.96
N ASP A 51 -10.56 -7.03 15.46
CA ASP A 51 -9.41 -7.88 15.76
C ASP A 51 -8.61 -8.26 14.51
N GLN A 52 -9.30 -8.67 13.45
CA GLN A 52 -8.68 -8.97 12.17
C GLN A 52 -8.03 -7.73 11.57
N ARG A 53 -8.74 -6.59 11.56
CA ARG A 53 -8.20 -5.34 11.03
C ARG A 53 -6.96 -4.89 11.79
N ILE A 54 -6.97 -4.95 13.13
CA ILE A 54 -5.81 -4.62 13.95
C ILE A 54 -4.61 -5.50 13.56
N ASN A 55 -4.80 -6.81 13.38
CA ASN A 55 -3.71 -7.71 13.03
C ASN A 55 -3.16 -7.44 11.61
N ASP A 56 -4.06 -7.34 10.62
CA ASP A 56 -3.68 -7.13 9.22
C ASP A 56 -3.03 -5.74 9.01
N ASP A 57 -3.57 -4.69 9.62
CA ASP A 57 -3.03 -3.34 9.52
C ASP A 57 -1.67 -3.23 10.21
N ILE A 58 -1.51 -3.81 11.40
CA ILE A 58 -0.23 -3.83 12.12
C ILE A 58 0.82 -4.60 11.31
N ARG A 59 0.44 -5.75 10.73
CA ARG A 59 1.32 -6.53 9.87
C ARG A 59 1.78 -5.71 8.66
N ASN A 60 0.85 -5.18 7.88
CA ASN A 60 1.15 -4.42 6.67
C ASN A 60 1.99 -3.18 6.99
N CYS A 61 1.61 -2.42 8.02
CA CYS A 61 2.35 -1.25 8.46
C CYS A 61 3.79 -1.60 8.84
N THR A 62 4.00 -2.67 9.62
CA THR A 62 5.35 -3.06 10.06
C THR A 62 6.20 -3.58 8.91
N GLU A 63 5.67 -4.48 8.08
CA GLU A 63 6.40 -5.07 6.95
C GLU A 63 6.81 -3.99 5.94
N HIS A 64 5.89 -3.08 5.60
CA HIS A 64 6.18 -1.96 4.72
C HIS A 64 7.14 -0.96 5.34
N ALA A 65 6.93 -0.55 6.61
CA ALA A 65 7.81 0.40 7.28
C ALA A 65 9.24 -0.10 7.36
N VAL A 66 9.46 -1.36 7.78
CA VAL A 66 10.80 -1.95 7.88
C VAL A 66 11.45 -2.09 6.51
N THR A 67 10.68 -2.47 5.49
CA THR A 67 11.21 -2.62 4.13
C THR A 67 11.59 -1.27 3.52
N THR A 68 10.71 -0.28 3.60
CA THR A 68 10.98 1.07 3.12
C THR A 68 12.14 1.71 3.89
N ALA A 69 12.20 1.57 5.22
CA ALA A 69 13.29 2.11 6.02
C ALA A 69 14.65 1.52 5.62
N THR A 70 14.72 0.18 5.49
CA THR A 70 15.93 -0.52 5.08
C THR A 70 16.36 -0.13 3.66
N MET A 71 15.40 -0.01 2.74
CA MET A 71 15.65 0.42 1.35
C MET A 71 16.18 1.86 1.28
N VAL A 72 15.56 2.79 2.03
CA VAL A 72 16.01 4.20 2.07
C VAL A 72 17.39 4.31 2.70
N MET A 73 17.68 3.55 3.76
CA MET A 73 19.02 3.52 4.36
C MET A 73 20.07 3.01 3.35
N GLY A 74 19.77 1.92 2.64
CA GLY A 74 20.66 1.39 1.60
C GLY A 74 20.89 2.42 0.48
N ALA A 75 19.82 3.00 -0.05
CA ALA A 75 19.90 4.02 -1.09
C ALA A 75 20.69 5.27 -0.64
N ALA A 76 20.53 5.71 0.61
CA ALA A 76 21.28 6.84 1.15
C ALA A 76 22.78 6.52 1.28
N PHE A 77 23.13 5.29 1.69
CA PHE A 77 24.50 4.85 1.78
C PHE A 77 25.16 4.78 0.40
N ASP A 78 24.51 4.13 -0.55
CA ASP A 78 24.97 4.03 -1.95
C ASP A 78 25.13 5.42 -2.57
N PHE A 79 24.14 6.30 -2.38
CA PHE A 79 24.20 7.68 -2.87
C PHE A 79 25.39 8.44 -2.28
N THR A 80 25.64 8.31 -0.97
CA THR A 80 26.75 8.99 -0.30
C THR A 80 28.11 8.50 -0.82
N LEU A 81 28.27 7.17 -0.94
CA LEU A 81 29.49 6.58 -1.46
C LEU A 81 29.73 6.98 -2.92
N PHE A 82 28.71 6.83 -3.77
CA PHE A 82 28.81 7.16 -5.19
C PHE A 82 29.09 8.64 -5.41
N SER A 83 28.39 9.52 -4.68
CA SER A 83 28.61 10.96 -4.70
C SER A 83 30.05 11.32 -4.31
N THR A 84 30.55 10.75 -3.21
CA THR A 84 31.92 11.01 -2.72
C THR A 84 32.99 10.57 -3.72
N ILE A 85 32.84 9.37 -4.29
CA ILE A 85 33.78 8.82 -5.28
C ILE A 85 33.75 9.68 -6.56
N LEU A 86 32.55 10.00 -7.05
CA LEU A 86 32.39 10.74 -8.30
C LEU A 86 32.90 12.17 -8.19
N LEU A 87 32.65 12.85 -7.06
CA LEU A 87 33.20 14.18 -6.79
C LEU A 87 34.72 14.16 -6.67
N SER A 88 35.31 13.07 -6.17
CA SER A 88 36.77 12.96 -6.03
C SER A 88 37.48 12.73 -7.36
N MET A 89 36.87 11.97 -8.29
CA MET A 89 37.48 11.69 -9.59
C MET A 89 37.12 12.71 -10.68
N TYR A 90 35.85 13.09 -10.77
CA TYR A 90 35.36 13.94 -11.85
C TYR A 90 34.15 14.79 -11.43
N PRO A 91 34.38 15.93 -10.73
CA PRO A 91 33.35 16.82 -10.24
C PRO A 91 32.30 17.29 -11.27
N PRO A 92 32.63 17.68 -12.53
CA PRO A 92 31.62 18.25 -13.43
C PRO A 92 30.54 17.23 -13.83
N MET A 93 30.87 15.93 -13.90
CA MET A 93 29.89 14.89 -14.24
C MET A 93 28.86 14.66 -13.14
N PHE A 94 29.23 14.89 -11.86
CA PHE A 94 28.27 14.83 -10.77
C PHE A 94 27.12 15.83 -10.97
N PHE A 95 27.43 17.07 -11.36
CA PHE A 95 26.42 18.10 -11.60
C PHE A 95 25.55 17.80 -12.82
N VAL A 96 26.13 17.28 -13.91
CA VAL A 96 25.37 16.85 -15.09
C VAL A 96 24.38 15.74 -14.71
N LEU A 97 24.85 14.72 -13.98
CA LEU A 97 24.03 13.61 -13.56
C LEU A 97 22.92 14.05 -12.59
N ALA A 98 23.25 14.91 -11.63
CA ALA A 98 22.28 15.50 -10.72
C ALA A 98 21.19 16.30 -11.47
N GLY A 99 21.57 17.05 -12.50
CA GLY A 99 20.64 17.78 -13.36
C GLY A 99 19.70 16.85 -14.11
N VAL A 100 20.23 15.81 -14.76
CA VAL A 100 19.43 14.81 -15.48
C VAL A 100 18.49 14.07 -14.51
N SER A 101 18.98 13.66 -13.34
CA SER A 101 18.17 13.02 -12.31
C SER A 101 17.04 13.92 -11.81
N ALA A 102 17.30 15.21 -11.57
CA ALA A 102 16.26 16.15 -11.13
C ALA A 102 15.15 16.33 -12.17
N VAL A 103 15.51 16.43 -13.46
CA VAL A 103 14.54 16.49 -14.56
C VAL A 103 13.75 15.19 -14.65
N GLY A 104 14.42 14.04 -14.59
CA GLY A 104 13.77 12.72 -14.57
C GLY A 104 12.77 12.59 -13.42
N THR A 105 13.16 12.96 -12.19
CA THR A 105 12.27 12.95 -11.02
C THR A 105 11.08 13.88 -11.21
N ARG A 106 11.29 15.09 -11.75
CA ARG A 106 10.20 16.04 -12.04
C ARG A 106 9.17 15.45 -13.00
N VAL A 107 9.65 14.83 -14.09
CA VAL A 107 8.81 14.17 -15.09
C VAL A 107 8.06 12.99 -14.47
N SER A 108 8.76 12.10 -13.74
CA SER A 108 8.13 10.96 -13.06
C SER A 108 7.04 11.39 -12.06
N LEU A 109 7.25 12.46 -11.30
CA LEU A 109 6.22 13.00 -10.40
C LEU A 109 5.01 13.56 -11.16
N TRP A 110 5.24 14.18 -12.31
CA TRP A 110 4.16 14.69 -13.17
C TRP A 110 3.33 13.55 -13.76
N LEU A 111 3.97 12.51 -14.33
CA LEU A 111 3.28 11.32 -14.80
C LEU A 111 2.55 10.59 -13.67
N GLY A 112 3.21 10.42 -12.52
CA GLY A 112 2.64 9.73 -11.36
C GLY A 112 1.35 10.39 -10.85
N ARG A 113 1.32 11.73 -10.81
CA ARG A 113 0.09 12.47 -10.44
C ARG A 113 -1.06 12.22 -11.40
N HIS A 114 -0.78 12.07 -12.69
CA HIS A 114 -1.81 11.78 -13.68
C HIS A 114 -2.33 10.34 -13.53
N LEU A 115 -1.44 9.37 -13.28
CA LEU A 115 -1.81 7.97 -13.05
C LEU A 115 -2.69 7.77 -11.81
N ILE A 116 -2.47 8.52 -10.73
CA ILE A 116 -3.29 8.42 -9.51
C ILE A 116 -4.76 8.75 -9.81
N GLY A 117 -5.02 9.76 -10.64
CA GLY A 117 -6.39 10.12 -11.06
C GLY A 117 -7.05 9.00 -11.87
N LEU A 118 -6.30 8.38 -12.78
CA LEU A 118 -6.78 7.24 -13.58
C LEU A 118 -7.07 6.01 -12.71
N ASN A 119 -6.16 5.67 -11.79
CA ASN A 119 -6.33 4.51 -10.91
C ASN A 119 -7.56 4.67 -10.00
N SER A 120 -7.78 5.87 -9.44
CA SER A 120 -8.98 6.12 -8.63
C SER A 120 -10.27 6.02 -9.46
N THR A 121 -10.23 6.44 -10.71
CA THR A 121 -11.38 6.32 -11.62
C THR A 121 -11.65 4.85 -11.95
N GLN A 122 -10.60 4.05 -12.19
CA GLN A 122 -10.71 2.61 -12.42
C GLN A 122 -11.28 1.88 -11.20
N GLU A 123 -10.79 2.18 -9.99
CA GLU A 123 -11.31 1.58 -8.74
C GLU A 123 -12.79 1.91 -8.53
N ARG A 124 -13.22 3.14 -8.88
CA ARG A 124 -14.64 3.52 -8.84
C ARG A 124 -15.49 2.72 -9.81
N HIS A 125 -15.07 2.62 -11.07
CA HIS A 125 -15.78 1.81 -12.07
C HIS A 125 -15.87 0.34 -11.67
N GLU A 126 -14.79 -0.23 -11.10
CA GLU A 126 -14.82 -1.61 -10.62
C GLU A 126 -15.78 -1.78 -9.43
N ALA A 127 -15.83 -0.82 -8.52
CA ALA A 127 -16.78 -0.82 -7.40
C ALA A 127 -18.23 -0.69 -7.88
N ASP A 128 -18.51 0.21 -8.81
CA ASP A 128 -19.84 0.42 -9.39
C ASP A 128 -20.31 -0.82 -10.14
N PHE A 129 -19.43 -1.44 -10.94
CA PHE A 129 -19.73 -2.70 -11.62
C PHE A 129 -20.03 -3.83 -10.63
N ARG A 130 -19.24 -3.98 -9.56
CA ARG A 130 -19.50 -4.96 -8.50
C ARG A 130 -20.84 -4.70 -7.80
N PHE A 131 -21.17 -3.44 -7.52
CA PHE A 131 -22.46 -3.07 -6.93
C PHE A 131 -23.63 -3.41 -7.85
N ALA A 132 -23.51 -3.09 -9.14
CA ALA A 132 -24.54 -3.39 -10.13
C ALA A 132 -24.75 -4.90 -10.32
N LEU A 133 -23.68 -5.72 -10.27
CA LEU A 133 -23.80 -7.19 -10.29
C LEU A 133 -24.53 -7.73 -9.05
N VAL A 134 -24.27 -7.18 -7.86
CA VAL A 134 -25.00 -7.57 -6.64
C VAL A 134 -26.49 -7.24 -6.78
N ARG A 135 -26.81 -6.04 -7.26
CA ARG A 135 -28.19 -5.61 -7.50
C ARG A 135 -28.90 -6.48 -8.54
N LEU A 136 -28.21 -6.82 -9.63
CA LEU A 136 -28.73 -7.72 -10.66
C LEU A 136 -29.08 -9.09 -10.07
N ARG A 137 -28.20 -9.64 -9.22
CA ARG A 137 -28.44 -10.92 -8.53
C ARG A 137 -29.63 -10.83 -7.57
N GLU A 138 -29.74 -9.75 -6.80
CA GLU A 138 -30.85 -9.54 -5.85
C GLU A 138 -32.20 -9.35 -6.57
N ASN A 139 -32.19 -8.77 -7.77
CA ASN A 139 -33.40 -8.53 -8.56
C ASN A 139 -33.61 -9.57 -9.68
N ALA A 140 -32.80 -10.63 -9.73
CA ALA A 140 -32.80 -11.62 -10.80
C ALA A 140 -34.18 -12.29 -10.98
N GLU A 141 -34.90 -12.56 -9.88
CA GLU A 141 -36.25 -13.12 -9.94
C GLU A 141 -37.25 -12.15 -10.59
N SER A 142 -37.19 -10.86 -10.25
CA SER A 142 -38.06 -9.84 -10.85
C SER A 142 -37.71 -9.60 -12.32
N ILE A 143 -36.43 -9.55 -12.67
CA ILE A 143 -35.97 -9.32 -14.05
C ILE A 143 -36.35 -10.51 -14.95
N ALA A 144 -36.23 -11.74 -14.45
CA ALA A 144 -36.67 -12.95 -15.16
C ALA A 144 -38.19 -12.97 -15.36
N PHE A 145 -38.96 -12.46 -14.40
CA PHE A 145 -40.43 -12.39 -14.49
C PHE A 145 -40.92 -11.32 -15.47
N TYR A 146 -40.22 -10.18 -15.57
CA TYR A 146 -40.58 -9.04 -16.43
C TYR A 146 -39.80 -8.99 -17.76
N GLN A 147 -38.94 -9.98 -18.07
CA GLN A 147 -38.09 -10.02 -19.28
C GLN A 147 -37.26 -8.74 -19.50
N GLY A 148 -36.82 -8.09 -18.42
CA GLY A 148 -36.10 -6.79 -18.44
C GLY A 148 -34.60 -6.86 -18.73
N GLU A 149 -34.10 -8.01 -19.18
CA GLU A 149 -32.67 -8.33 -19.29
C GLU A 149 -31.88 -7.39 -20.22
N GLN A 150 -32.52 -6.86 -21.27
CA GLN A 150 -31.85 -5.97 -22.23
C GLN A 150 -31.59 -4.57 -21.66
N GLY A 151 -32.49 -4.04 -20.81
CA GLY A 151 -32.35 -2.70 -20.22
C GLY A 151 -31.32 -2.64 -19.09
N GLU A 152 -31.27 -3.68 -18.24
CA GLU A 152 -30.25 -3.79 -17.17
C GLU A 152 -28.85 -4.01 -17.75
N ARG A 153 -28.73 -4.63 -18.92
CA ARG A 153 -27.44 -4.80 -19.60
C ARG A 153 -26.85 -3.49 -20.10
N GLU A 154 -27.66 -2.56 -20.60
CA GLU A 154 -27.17 -1.22 -21.01
C GLU A 154 -26.70 -0.37 -19.82
N LEU A 155 -27.37 -0.48 -18.66
CA LEU A 155 -26.98 0.19 -17.42
C LEU A 155 -25.66 -0.33 -16.83
N LEU A 156 -25.28 -1.58 -17.10
CA LEU A 156 -24.05 -2.22 -16.59
C LEU A 156 -22.77 -1.84 -17.36
N PHE A 157 -22.88 -1.36 -18.60
CA PHE A 157 -21.74 -1.05 -19.48
C PHE A 157 -21.56 0.45 -19.78
N GLN A 158 -22.29 1.32 -19.07
CA GLN A 158 -22.21 2.77 -19.19
C GLN A 158 -21.24 3.38 -18.16
#